data_AF-E9DTQ2-F1
#
_entry.id   AF-E9DTQ2-F1
#
_cell.length_a   1.000
_cell.length_b   1.000
_cell.length_c   1.000
_cell.angle_alpha   90.00
_cell.angle_beta   90.00
_cell.angle_gamma   90.00
#
_symmetry.space_group_name_H-M   'P 1'
#
loop_
_entity.id
_entity.type
_entity.pdbx_description
1 polymer ?
#
loop_
_entity_poly.entity_id
_entity_poly.type
_entity_poly.pdbx_seq_one_letter_code
_entity_poly.pdbx_strand_id
1 'polypeptide(L)'
;MLSNWFSQPEGSGHSSSDETRVGDNDQDTQVMDPDQGNDNHIANKAIRGVKKPLNPILGEIFTCYWELGNNKRAYYISEQTSHHPPKSSYFYMAPDYHIRIDGTLKPRSRFLGNSAASMMEGVAYLSLLNRGKNKEIGEQYILTQPNMYARGILFGKMKYELGDHSFVRCPELDLTADIEFKMKGWLSGTYNAIGGVIKRESTGEVLYELSGFWSDEMFIKNTGHKDMFFNAMTSKPSSPKVRPLAEQEERESQKLWASTAKAVKERNHEVASDEKTKIEDRQREEAAARAQDGVDWHPRLFRRVRPGDGVGDDLEWIIHTRVDPTASPEEQTQQFLSIYPVVDGQKLDGGFTIPPRKEANGQAEKNGVAGDLIDIGGDVPPTQPVTNNNKSTEIENLLNSTGKPAEGALIDFTEDMKKDSPADGDKP
;
A
#
# COMPACT_ATOMS: atom_id res chain seq x y z
N MET A 1 -3.31 6.09 -12.99
CA MET A 1 -4.10 7.35 -12.99
C MET A 1 -3.63 8.39 -11.96
N LEU A 2 -2.32 8.68 -11.87
CA LEU A 2 -1.80 9.91 -11.22
C LEU A 2 -0.60 10.51 -11.99
N SER A 3 -0.24 9.95 -13.16
CA SER A 3 0.78 10.49 -14.07
C SER A 3 0.33 11.78 -14.76
N ASN A 4 -0.99 11.98 -14.95
CA ASN A 4 -1.53 13.09 -15.73
C ASN A 4 -1.74 14.39 -14.94
N TRP A 5 -1.27 14.48 -13.69
CA TRP A 5 -1.42 15.71 -12.90
C TRP A 5 -0.35 16.77 -13.22
N PHE A 6 0.69 16.40 -13.98
CA PHE A 6 1.77 17.30 -14.39
C PHE A 6 1.93 17.44 -15.93
N SER A 7 1.05 16.83 -16.72
CA SER A 7 1.03 17.04 -18.18
C SER A 7 0.06 18.18 -18.51
N GLN A 8 0.59 19.33 -18.95
CA GLN A 8 -0.26 20.38 -19.54
C GLN A 8 -0.93 19.86 -20.82
N PRO A 9 -2.17 20.24 -21.13
CA PRO A 9 -2.80 19.89 -22.39
C PRO A 9 -2.31 20.80 -23.51
N GLU A 10 -1.83 20.22 -24.61
CA GLU A 10 -1.61 20.97 -25.86
C GLU A 10 -2.96 21.33 -26.49
N GLY A 11 -3.14 22.62 -26.78
CA GLY A 11 -4.27 23.18 -27.51
C GLY A 11 -3.83 24.42 -28.30
N SER A 12 -3.99 24.34 -29.61
CA SER A 12 -3.55 25.26 -30.67
C SER A 12 -4.35 26.57 -30.78
N GLY A 13 -3.67 27.67 -31.18
CA GLY A 13 -4.16 28.62 -32.20
C GLY A 13 -4.34 30.10 -31.84
N HIS A 14 -3.39 30.95 -32.31
CA HIS A 14 -3.44 32.39 -32.69
C HIS A 14 -3.94 33.45 -31.64
N SER A 15 -3.44 34.70 -31.52
CA SER A 15 -2.74 35.65 -32.42
C SER A 15 -2.01 36.78 -31.64
N SER A 16 -0.90 37.29 -32.21
CA SER A 16 -0.38 38.67 -32.26
C SER A 16 -0.68 39.70 -31.13
N SER A 17 0.37 40.21 -30.46
CA SER A 17 0.97 41.55 -30.66
C SER A 17 2.01 41.88 -29.57
N ASP A 18 3.06 42.62 -29.97
CA ASP A 18 4.22 43.09 -29.19
C ASP A 18 3.93 43.75 -27.83
N GLU A 19 4.80 43.52 -26.83
CA GLU A 19 5.75 44.52 -26.32
C GLU A 19 6.60 43.98 -25.16
N THR A 20 7.87 44.40 -25.16
CA THR A 20 8.99 44.05 -24.28
C THR A 20 8.76 44.30 -22.79
N ARG A 21 9.02 43.28 -21.95
CA ARG A 21 9.58 43.50 -20.61
C ARG A 21 10.49 42.34 -20.19
N VAL A 22 11.78 42.65 -20.10
CA VAL A 22 12.81 41.77 -19.54
C VAL A 22 12.49 41.48 -18.08
N GLY A 23 12.42 40.20 -17.73
CA GLY A 23 12.31 39.69 -16.38
C GLY A 23 12.70 38.22 -16.37
N ASP A 24 13.91 37.93 -15.89
CA ASP A 24 14.39 36.59 -15.59
C ASP A 24 13.33 35.81 -14.79
N ASN A 25 12.85 34.70 -15.34
CA ASN A 25 12.03 33.71 -14.65
C ASN A 25 12.59 32.32 -14.97
N ASP A 26 13.78 32.02 -14.46
CA ASP A 26 14.27 30.65 -14.26
C ASP A 26 14.24 30.35 -12.75
N GLN A 27 13.11 29.86 -12.25
CA GLN A 27 13.00 29.27 -10.91
C GLN A 27 12.07 28.05 -10.88
N ASP A 28 12.34 27.06 -11.72
CA ASP A 28 11.76 25.72 -11.57
C ASP A 28 12.87 24.67 -11.38
N THR A 29 13.54 24.74 -10.22
CA THR A 29 14.15 23.62 -9.47
C THR A 29 15.02 24.19 -8.34
N GLN A 30 14.42 24.53 -7.19
CA GLN A 30 15.21 24.77 -5.99
C GLN A 30 15.41 23.47 -5.21
N VAL A 31 16.62 22.92 -5.31
CA VAL A 31 17.20 22.00 -4.31
C VAL A 31 18.16 22.85 -3.46
N MET A 32 18.01 22.82 -2.13
CA MET A 32 18.88 23.57 -1.19
C MET A 32 19.79 22.63 -0.38
N ASP A 33 20.98 23.15 -0.05
CA ASP A 33 22.17 22.49 0.53
C ASP A 33 22.04 21.98 1.99
N PRO A 34 22.99 21.13 2.48
CA PRO A 34 22.91 20.41 3.76
C PRO A 34 23.19 21.28 4.98
N ASP A 35 22.38 21.10 6.02
CA ASP A 35 22.81 21.37 7.39
C ASP A 35 23.58 20.15 7.94
N GLN A 36 24.72 20.39 8.58
CA GLN A 36 25.57 19.34 9.16
C GLN A 36 25.08 18.99 10.57
N GLY A 37 24.56 17.77 10.75
CA GLY A 37 24.14 17.32 12.08
C GLY A 37 23.60 15.89 12.13
N ASN A 38 24.42 14.99 12.68
CA ASN A 38 24.16 13.71 13.34
C ASN A 38 23.16 12.69 12.74
N ASP A 39 23.72 11.57 12.29
CA ASP A 39 23.09 10.44 11.60
C ASP A 39 22.43 9.41 12.54
N ASN A 40 21.21 8.93 12.21
CA ASN A 40 20.76 7.50 12.25
C ASN A 40 19.21 7.30 12.34
N HIS A 41 18.48 7.15 11.22
CA HIS A 41 17.18 6.43 11.20
C HIS A 41 16.85 5.92 9.78
N ILE A 42 16.36 4.67 9.63
CA ILE A 42 15.99 4.12 8.30
C ILE A 42 14.70 4.70 7.70
N ALA A 43 13.85 5.34 8.50
CA ALA A 43 12.79 6.20 7.96
C ALA A 43 13.28 7.58 7.47
N ASN A 44 14.54 7.97 7.77
CA ASN A 44 15.15 9.24 7.32
C ASN A 44 16.44 9.06 6.49
N LYS A 45 17.01 7.86 6.39
CA LYS A 45 18.30 7.64 5.70
C LYS A 45 18.14 7.39 4.20
N ALA A 46 16.94 7.09 3.72
CA ALA A 46 16.66 6.96 2.30
C ALA A 46 15.80 8.14 1.85
N ILE A 47 16.47 9.09 1.19
CA ILE A 47 15.90 10.18 0.40
C ILE A 47 15.48 11.42 1.22
N ARG A 48 16.34 12.45 1.22
CA ARG A 48 15.94 13.81 1.62
C ARG A 48 14.79 14.28 0.70
N GLY A 49 13.60 14.47 1.27
CA GLY A 49 12.37 14.92 0.60
C GLY A 49 11.23 13.91 0.67
N VAL A 50 9.99 14.39 0.74
CA VAL A 50 8.79 13.54 0.68
C VAL A 50 8.73 12.91 -0.72
N LYS A 51 9.02 11.61 -0.82
CA LYS A 51 8.92 10.85 -2.07
C LYS A 51 7.93 9.71 -1.95
N LYS A 52 7.19 9.47 -3.02
CA LYS A 52 6.27 8.35 -3.14
C LYS A 52 7.01 7.14 -3.74
N PRO A 53 6.78 5.91 -3.24
CA PRO A 53 7.27 4.72 -3.92
C PRO A 53 6.67 4.61 -5.34
N LEU A 54 7.36 3.86 -6.21
CA LEU A 54 6.80 3.46 -7.50
C LEU A 54 5.53 2.66 -7.26
N ASN A 55 4.50 2.88 -8.09
CA ASN A 55 3.26 2.12 -8.01
C ASN A 55 3.47 0.80 -8.75
N PRO A 56 3.40 -0.37 -8.08
CA PRO A 56 3.72 -1.62 -8.73
C PRO A 56 2.76 -1.95 -9.88
N ILE A 57 3.28 -2.61 -10.92
CA ILE A 57 2.44 -3.13 -12.01
C ILE A 57 1.70 -4.39 -11.57
N LEU A 58 0.65 -4.77 -12.31
CA LEU A 58 -0.12 -5.97 -11.96
C LEU A 58 0.75 -7.23 -12.08
N GLY A 59 0.80 -8.04 -11.01
CA GLY A 59 1.64 -9.24 -10.94
C GLY A 59 3.13 -8.97 -10.73
N GLU A 60 3.53 -7.74 -10.40
CA GLU A 60 4.89 -7.45 -9.95
C GLU A 60 5.20 -8.23 -8.66
N ILE A 61 6.37 -8.87 -8.60
CA ILE A 61 6.79 -9.72 -7.47
C ILE A 61 8.02 -9.08 -6.80
N PHE A 62 8.07 -9.14 -5.48
CA PHE A 62 9.29 -8.83 -4.73
C PHE A 62 9.54 -9.86 -3.64
N THR A 63 10.78 -10.35 -3.57
CA THR A 63 11.24 -11.28 -2.54
C THR A 63 12.51 -10.79 -1.88
N CYS A 64 12.65 -11.04 -0.58
CA CYS A 64 13.86 -10.74 0.17
C CYS A 64 13.98 -11.62 1.41
N TYR A 65 15.13 -11.55 2.07
CA TYR A 65 15.37 -12.26 3.33
C TYR A 65 16.21 -11.43 4.29
N TRP A 66 16.17 -11.77 5.57
CA TRP A 66 17.02 -11.18 6.62
C TRP A 66 17.88 -12.27 7.23
N GLU A 67 19.12 -11.91 7.57
CA GLU A 67 19.96 -12.70 8.48
C GLU A 67 19.72 -12.17 9.90
N LEU A 68 19.18 -12.99 10.79
CA LEU A 68 18.77 -12.60 12.15
C LEU A 68 19.81 -13.00 13.23
N GLY A 69 20.95 -13.57 12.82
CA GLY A 69 21.98 -14.12 13.70
C GLY A 69 21.83 -15.62 13.95
N ASN A 70 22.90 -16.28 14.40
CA ASN A 70 22.94 -17.74 14.65
C ASN A 70 22.47 -18.60 13.46
N ASN A 71 22.77 -18.17 12.23
CA ASN A 71 22.31 -18.78 10.98
C ASN A 71 20.77 -18.86 10.82
N LYS A 72 20.02 -18.08 11.60
CA LYS A 72 18.56 -17.97 11.49
C LYS A 72 18.19 -16.89 10.49
N ARG A 73 17.12 -17.14 9.74
CA ARG A 73 16.63 -16.24 8.70
C ARG A 73 15.15 -15.92 8.84
N ALA A 74 14.79 -14.80 8.27
CA ALA A 74 13.42 -14.52 7.90
C ALA A 74 13.31 -14.31 6.41
N TYR A 75 12.15 -14.61 5.84
CA TYR A 75 11.89 -14.60 4.41
C TYR A 75 10.63 -13.81 4.11
N TYR A 76 10.59 -13.20 2.93
CA TYR A 76 9.47 -12.38 2.47
C TYR A 76 9.20 -12.61 0.99
N ILE A 77 7.92 -12.73 0.66
CA ILE A 77 7.38 -12.80 -0.69
C ILE A 77 6.21 -11.82 -0.78
N SER A 78 6.13 -11.08 -1.89
CA SER A 78 4.99 -10.22 -2.18
C SER A 78 4.64 -10.23 -3.65
N GLU A 79 3.38 -9.94 -3.95
CA GLU A 79 2.86 -9.80 -5.30
C GLU A 79 1.82 -8.67 -5.36
N GLN A 80 1.85 -7.86 -6.42
CA GLN A 80 0.79 -6.90 -6.72
C GLN A 80 -0.46 -7.63 -7.25
N THR A 81 -1.37 -8.00 -6.36
CA THR A 81 -2.56 -8.79 -6.66
C THR A 81 -3.66 -8.00 -7.39
N SER A 82 -3.63 -6.66 -7.32
CA SER A 82 -4.54 -5.78 -8.06
C SER A 82 -3.91 -4.42 -8.37
N HIS A 83 -4.25 -3.83 -9.51
CA HIS A 83 -3.76 -2.51 -9.92
C HIS A 83 -4.84 -1.41 -9.79
N HIS A 84 -6.11 -1.75 -10.04
CA HIS A 84 -7.25 -0.83 -9.95
C HIS A 84 -8.41 -1.50 -9.17
N PRO A 85 -8.55 -1.22 -7.85
CA PRO A 85 -7.66 -0.41 -7.00
C PRO A 85 -6.32 -1.12 -6.71
N PRO A 86 -5.25 -0.39 -6.33
CA PRO A 86 -3.94 -0.99 -6.04
C PRO A 86 -3.99 -1.81 -4.75
N LYS A 87 -3.60 -3.08 -4.83
CA LYS A 87 -3.44 -3.99 -3.68
C LYS A 87 -2.19 -4.84 -3.87
N SER A 88 -1.40 -4.98 -2.82
CA SER A 88 -0.23 -5.86 -2.77
C SER A 88 -0.39 -6.83 -1.62
N SER A 89 -0.32 -8.13 -1.90
CA SER A 89 -0.34 -9.16 -0.87
C SER A 89 1.08 -9.58 -0.54
N TYR A 90 1.34 -9.89 0.73
CA TYR A 90 2.65 -10.27 1.20
C TYR A 90 2.58 -11.39 2.23
N PHE A 91 3.64 -12.18 2.25
CA PHE A 91 3.84 -13.31 3.14
C PHE A 91 5.25 -13.22 3.71
N TYR A 92 5.35 -13.31 5.04
CA TYR A 92 6.61 -13.29 5.77
C TYR A 92 6.66 -14.45 6.74
N MET A 93 7.83 -15.08 6.87
CA MET A 93 8.08 -16.06 7.91
C MET A 93 9.46 -15.91 8.52
N ALA A 94 9.55 -16.13 9.82
CA ALA A 94 10.79 -16.41 10.53
C ALA A 94 10.63 -17.76 11.26
N PRO A 95 10.88 -18.89 10.57
CA PRO A 95 10.56 -20.23 11.08
C PRO A 95 11.19 -20.53 12.45
N ASP A 96 12.46 -20.19 12.63
CA ASP A 96 13.20 -20.36 13.89
C ASP A 96 12.68 -19.55 15.09
N TYR A 97 11.80 -18.58 14.81
CA TYR A 97 11.15 -17.72 15.79
C TYR A 97 9.65 -17.98 15.86
N HIS A 98 9.14 -18.98 15.12
CA HIS A 98 7.73 -19.35 15.04
C HIS A 98 6.82 -18.19 14.61
N ILE A 99 7.34 -17.27 13.80
CA ILE A 99 6.60 -16.11 13.31
C ILE A 99 6.14 -16.38 11.89
N ARG A 100 4.84 -16.20 11.66
CA ARG A 100 4.20 -16.15 10.34
C ARG A 100 3.40 -14.87 10.22
N ILE A 101 3.50 -14.20 9.08
CA ILE A 101 2.70 -13.01 8.79
C ILE A 101 2.13 -13.13 7.38
N ASP A 102 0.81 -13.05 7.27
CA ASP A 102 0.09 -12.90 6.00
C ASP A 102 -0.56 -11.51 6.01
N GLY A 103 -0.44 -10.74 4.93
CA GLY A 103 -1.02 -9.41 4.92
C GLY A 103 -1.24 -8.81 3.55
N THR A 104 -1.96 -7.70 3.54
CA THR A 104 -2.26 -6.93 2.34
C THR A 104 -2.03 -5.45 2.58
N LEU A 105 -1.36 -4.78 1.64
CA LEU A 105 -1.32 -3.33 1.54
C LEU A 105 -2.42 -2.89 0.58
N LYS A 106 -3.29 -1.99 1.05
CA LYS A 106 -4.38 -1.42 0.26
C LYS A 106 -4.38 0.11 0.40
N PRO A 107 -3.47 0.82 -0.30
CA PRO A 107 -3.43 2.26 -0.27
C PRO A 107 -4.54 2.88 -1.13
N ARG A 108 -5.29 3.83 -0.57
CA ARG A 108 -6.24 4.66 -1.32
C ARG A 108 -5.85 6.12 -1.23
N SER A 109 -5.44 6.68 -2.36
CA SER A 109 -5.05 8.10 -2.41
C SER A 109 -6.24 9.04 -2.30
N ARG A 110 -6.09 10.13 -1.53
CA ARG A 110 -7.06 11.23 -1.40
C ARG A 110 -6.34 12.57 -1.51
N PHE A 111 -6.90 13.48 -2.30
CA PHE A 111 -6.48 14.88 -2.34
C PHE A 111 -7.37 15.68 -1.38
N LEU A 112 -6.75 16.49 -0.51
CA LEU A 112 -7.38 17.20 0.60
C LEU A 112 -7.04 18.71 0.54
N GLY A 113 -6.89 19.27 -0.67
CA GLY A 113 -6.48 20.66 -0.88
C GLY A 113 -4.97 20.84 -0.71
N ASN A 114 -4.52 21.55 0.32
CA ASN A 114 -3.08 21.70 0.60
C ASN A 114 -2.46 20.44 1.26
N SER A 115 -3.09 19.28 1.11
CA SER A 115 -2.60 17.99 1.61
C SER A 115 -2.99 16.87 0.65
N ALA A 116 -2.18 15.82 0.61
CA ALA A 116 -2.55 14.54 0.02
C ALA A 116 -2.43 13.44 1.08
N ALA A 117 -3.29 12.44 1.03
CA ALA A 117 -3.28 11.31 1.96
C ALA A 117 -3.25 9.98 1.21
N SER A 118 -2.59 9.00 1.80
CA SER A 118 -2.76 7.58 1.49
C SER A 118 -3.52 6.95 2.65
N MET A 119 -4.80 6.66 2.43
CA MET A 119 -5.61 5.91 3.39
C MET A 119 -5.16 4.44 3.34
N MET A 120 -4.68 3.92 4.45
CA MET A 120 -4.10 2.58 4.54
C MET A 120 -5.16 1.60 5.01
N GLU A 121 -5.86 0.97 4.06
CA GLU A 121 -6.95 0.02 4.34
C GLU A 121 -6.46 -1.43 4.37
N GLY A 122 -5.16 -1.62 4.61
CA GLY A 122 -4.53 -2.93 4.70
C GLY A 122 -4.74 -3.58 6.05
N VAL A 123 -4.50 -4.89 6.10
CA VAL A 123 -4.48 -5.68 7.33
C VAL A 123 -3.34 -6.69 7.28
N ALA A 124 -2.76 -6.99 8.43
CA ALA A 124 -1.83 -8.08 8.62
C ALA A 124 -2.29 -9.01 9.72
N TYR A 125 -2.11 -10.30 9.51
CA TYR A 125 -2.31 -11.37 10.48
C TYR A 125 -0.94 -11.91 10.86
N LEU A 126 -0.47 -11.56 12.06
CA LEU A 126 0.74 -12.11 12.65
C LEU A 126 0.36 -13.29 13.54
N SER A 127 0.96 -14.44 13.30
CA SER A 127 0.74 -15.64 14.11
C SER A 127 2.03 -16.08 14.78
N LEU A 128 1.94 -16.34 16.09
CA LEU A 128 2.96 -17.04 16.87
C LEU A 128 2.64 -18.53 16.88
N LEU A 129 3.29 -19.28 16.00
CA LEU A 129 2.95 -20.68 15.70
C LEU A 129 3.25 -21.66 16.85
N ASN A 130 4.08 -21.26 17.81
CA ASN A 130 4.37 -22.04 19.01
C ASN A 130 3.43 -21.74 20.19
N ARG A 131 2.40 -20.92 19.98
CA ARG A 131 1.40 -20.52 20.98
C ARG A 131 0.00 -20.71 20.43
N GLY A 132 -1.00 -20.42 21.25
CA GLY A 132 -2.40 -20.44 20.86
C GLY A 132 -3.06 -21.81 21.01
N LYS A 133 -4.39 -21.81 21.05
CA LYS A 133 -5.20 -23.03 21.20
C LYS A 133 -5.18 -23.92 19.96
N ASN A 134 -5.23 -23.31 18.77
CA ASN A 134 -5.17 -24.03 17.50
C ASN A 134 -3.75 -23.99 16.93
N LYS A 135 -3.03 -25.11 16.98
CA LYS A 135 -1.67 -25.23 16.47
C LYS A 135 -1.55 -25.07 14.96
N GLU A 136 -2.64 -25.21 14.21
CA GLU A 136 -2.66 -24.96 12.77
C GLU A 136 -2.76 -23.47 12.41
N ILE A 137 -3.00 -22.60 13.40
CA ILE A 137 -3.09 -21.15 13.19
C ILE A 137 -2.03 -20.43 14.04
N GLY A 138 -1.89 -20.80 15.31
CA GLY A 138 -1.07 -20.10 16.30
C GLY A 138 -1.86 -19.06 17.10
N GLU A 139 -1.20 -18.42 18.07
CA GLU A 139 -1.73 -17.22 18.73
C GLU A 139 -1.66 -16.04 17.76
N GLN A 140 -2.81 -15.48 17.41
CA GLN A 140 -2.92 -14.57 16.28
C GLN A 140 -3.19 -13.12 16.70
N TYR A 141 -2.47 -12.21 16.06
CA TYR A 141 -2.59 -10.77 16.19
C TYR A 141 -3.01 -10.16 14.85
N ILE A 142 -4.04 -9.32 14.87
CA ILE A 142 -4.58 -8.60 13.71
C ILE A 142 -4.11 -7.15 13.81
N LEU A 143 -3.44 -6.66 12.77
CA LEU A 143 -2.78 -5.35 12.75
C LEU A 143 -3.27 -4.52 11.56
N THR A 144 -3.63 -3.26 11.81
CA THR A 144 -3.84 -2.26 10.77
C THR A 144 -2.63 -1.33 10.63
N GLN A 145 -2.68 -0.40 9.68
CA GLN A 145 -1.67 0.65 9.53
C GLN A 145 -2.29 2.04 9.71
N PRO A 146 -1.56 3.02 10.26
CA PRO A 146 -2.00 4.40 10.26
C PRO A 146 -2.04 4.98 8.85
N ASN A 147 -2.83 6.04 8.66
CA ASN A 147 -2.86 6.76 7.40
C ASN A 147 -1.62 7.64 7.25
N MET A 148 -1.21 7.87 6.00
CA MET A 148 -0.03 8.68 5.67
C MET A 148 -0.46 9.98 5.01
N TYR A 149 0.06 11.10 5.48
CA TYR A 149 -0.27 12.44 5.00
C TYR A 149 0.97 13.18 4.50
N ALA A 150 0.86 13.75 3.30
CA ALA A 150 1.78 14.76 2.78
C ALA A 150 1.12 16.13 2.91
N ARG A 151 1.64 16.98 3.81
CA ARG A 151 1.17 18.35 4.06
C ARG A 151 1.96 19.34 3.23
N GLY A 152 1.36 20.49 2.90
CA GLY A 152 2.06 21.59 2.25
C GLY A 152 2.43 21.28 0.80
N ILE A 153 1.57 20.54 0.10
CA ILE A 153 1.83 20.12 -1.29
C ILE A 153 1.67 21.25 -2.31
N LEU A 154 0.91 22.29 -1.99
CA LEU A 154 0.72 23.49 -2.83
C LEU A 154 1.36 24.73 -2.20
N PHE A 155 1.24 24.88 -0.87
CA PHE A 155 1.73 26.05 -0.14
C PHE A 155 2.48 25.64 1.13
N GLY A 156 3.67 26.22 1.34
CA GLY A 156 4.52 25.98 2.51
C GLY A 156 5.56 24.88 2.28
N LYS A 157 6.19 24.41 3.37
CA LYS A 157 7.17 23.33 3.31
C LYS A 157 6.46 21.98 3.36
N MET A 158 6.78 21.11 2.40
CA MET A 158 6.20 19.78 2.36
C MET A 158 6.63 18.96 3.58
N LYS A 159 5.68 18.30 4.25
CA LYS A 159 5.93 17.46 5.42
C LYS A 159 5.20 16.13 5.34
N TYR A 160 5.82 15.11 5.91
CA TYR A 160 5.22 13.78 6.07
C TYR A 160 4.71 13.63 7.49
N GLU A 161 3.48 13.13 7.65
CA GLU A 161 2.88 12.79 8.94
C GLU A 161 2.18 11.43 8.87
N LEU A 162 2.25 10.66 9.95
CA LEU A 162 1.32 9.57 10.23
C LEU A 162 0.13 10.12 10.99
N GLY A 163 -1.07 9.63 10.69
CA GLY A 163 -2.29 10.09 11.30
C GLY A 163 -3.32 8.98 11.54
N ASP A 164 -4.33 9.35 12.32
CA ASP A 164 -5.48 8.52 12.67
C ASP A 164 -5.12 7.31 13.54
N HIS A 165 -6.07 6.39 13.68
CA HIS A 165 -5.94 5.21 14.53
C HIS A 165 -5.33 4.04 13.79
N SER A 166 -4.54 3.25 14.52
CA SER A 166 -4.19 1.88 14.16
C SER A 166 -4.36 0.98 15.38
N PHE A 167 -4.70 -0.29 15.16
CA PHE A 167 -4.83 -1.26 16.23
C PHE A 167 -3.93 -2.49 16.05
N VAL A 168 -3.68 -3.15 17.19
CA VAL A 168 -3.20 -4.53 17.27
C VAL A 168 -4.16 -5.29 18.17
N ARG A 169 -4.79 -6.35 17.67
CA ARG A 169 -5.80 -7.13 18.41
C ARG A 169 -5.43 -8.60 18.48
N CYS A 170 -5.49 -9.19 19.66
CA CYS A 170 -5.40 -10.63 19.87
C CYS A 170 -6.70 -11.15 20.48
N PRO A 171 -7.62 -11.69 19.67
CA PRO A 171 -8.90 -12.19 20.17
C PRO A 171 -8.76 -13.30 21.21
N GLU A 172 -7.78 -14.19 21.07
CA GLU A 172 -7.60 -15.32 22.00
C GLU A 172 -7.25 -14.88 23.42
N LEU A 173 -6.44 -13.82 23.55
CA LEU A 173 -6.04 -13.25 24.83
C LEU A 173 -7.00 -12.18 25.35
N ASP A 174 -8.03 -11.83 24.57
CA ASP A 174 -8.91 -10.69 24.85
C ASP A 174 -8.11 -9.39 25.04
N LEU A 175 -7.14 -9.12 24.17
CA LEU A 175 -6.27 -7.94 24.24
C LEU A 175 -6.35 -7.10 22.97
N THR A 176 -6.49 -5.79 23.16
CA THR A 176 -6.43 -4.78 22.09
C THR A 176 -5.53 -3.63 22.48
N ALA A 177 -4.60 -3.29 21.59
CA ALA A 177 -3.93 -2.00 21.60
C ALA A 177 -4.58 -1.10 20.54
N ASP A 178 -5.09 0.06 20.94
CA ASP A 178 -5.58 1.11 20.04
C ASP A 178 -4.64 2.31 20.16
N ILE A 179 -4.04 2.72 19.04
CA ILE A 179 -2.97 3.71 18.96
C ILE A 179 -3.39 4.82 18.00
N GLU A 180 -3.56 6.02 18.54
CA GLU A 180 -3.75 7.26 17.80
C GLU A 180 -2.38 7.85 17.40
N PHE A 181 -2.17 8.01 16.10
CA PHE A 181 -1.08 8.80 15.56
C PHE A 181 -1.54 10.26 15.46
N LYS A 182 -1.01 11.09 16.35
CA LYS A 182 -1.46 12.47 16.50
C LYS A 182 -0.89 13.34 15.39
N MET A 183 -1.77 13.97 14.64
CA MET A 183 -1.41 14.98 13.64
C MET A 183 -1.30 16.35 14.30
N LYS A 184 -0.44 17.21 13.75
CA LYS A 184 -0.35 18.59 14.25
C LYS A 184 -1.63 19.36 13.91
N GLY A 185 -2.33 19.85 14.93
CA GLY A 185 -3.45 20.77 14.78
C GLY A 185 -3.01 22.20 14.42
N TRP A 186 -3.96 23.03 13.99
CA TRP A 186 -3.71 24.44 13.62
C TRP A 186 -3.20 25.28 14.81
N LEU A 187 -3.75 25.06 16.01
CA LEU A 187 -3.49 25.87 17.21
C LEU A 187 -2.32 25.35 18.06
N SER A 188 -2.17 24.03 18.18
CA SER A 188 -1.11 23.38 18.95
C SER A 188 -0.91 21.94 18.46
N GLY A 189 0.24 21.36 18.78
CA GLY A 189 0.53 19.97 18.45
C GLY A 189 2.01 19.73 18.17
N THR A 190 2.45 18.53 18.56
CA THR A 190 3.79 18.04 18.34
C THR A 190 3.75 17.00 17.24
N TYR A 191 4.67 17.11 16.27
CA TYR A 191 4.78 16.13 15.20
C TYR A 191 5.13 14.76 15.79
N ASN A 192 4.65 13.71 15.12
CA ASN A 192 5.00 12.32 15.38
C ASN A 192 4.59 11.77 16.75
N ALA A 193 3.75 12.49 17.50
CA ALA A 193 3.27 12.02 18.80
C ALA A 193 2.30 10.85 18.63
N ILE A 194 2.32 9.93 19.58
CA ILE A 194 1.32 8.87 19.71
C ILE A 194 0.60 8.97 21.05
N GLY A 195 -0.63 8.47 21.08
CA GLY A 195 -1.35 8.16 22.31
C GLY A 195 -2.10 6.86 22.12
N GLY A 196 -2.20 6.03 23.15
CA GLY A 196 -2.95 4.79 23.02
C GLY A 196 -3.08 4.05 24.33
N VAL A 197 -3.85 2.96 24.29
CA VAL A 197 -4.03 2.08 25.44
C VAL A 197 -3.96 0.62 25.00
N ILE A 198 -3.42 -0.22 25.88
CA ILE A 198 -3.60 -1.67 25.84
C ILE A 198 -4.70 -2.00 26.83
N LYS A 199 -5.78 -2.63 26.36
CA LYS A 199 -6.97 -2.94 27.16
C LYS A 199 -7.46 -4.35 26.93
N ARG A 200 -8.29 -4.83 27.85
CA ARG A 200 -9.16 -5.98 27.57
C ARG A 200 -10.30 -5.56 26.66
N GLU A 201 -10.50 -6.26 25.55
CA GLU A 201 -11.55 -5.87 24.59
C GLU A 201 -12.94 -6.07 25.20
N SER A 202 -13.15 -7.18 25.88
CA SER A 202 -14.45 -7.56 26.45
C SER A 202 -14.93 -6.65 27.59
N THR A 203 -14.03 -6.17 28.44
CA THR A 203 -14.36 -5.36 29.62
C THR A 203 -14.06 -3.88 29.46
N GLY A 204 -13.21 -3.51 28.49
CA GLY A 204 -12.66 -2.16 28.38
C GLY A 204 -11.64 -1.79 29.45
N GLU A 205 -11.24 -2.74 30.31
CA GLU A 205 -10.23 -2.53 31.35
C GLU A 205 -8.90 -2.11 30.71
N VAL A 206 -8.46 -0.89 30.99
CA VAL A 206 -7.15 -0.38 30.53
C VAL A 206 -6.05 -0.98 31.41
N LEU A 207 -5.13 -1.70 30.77
CA LEU A 207 -4.00 -2.34 31.40
C LEU A 207 -2.73 -1.48 31.32
N TYR A 208 -2.54 -0.79 30.17
CA TYR A 208 -1.40 0.08 29.94
C TYR A 208 -1.77 1.31 29.11
N GLU A 209 -1.08 2.42 29.34
CA GLU A 209 -1.11 3.62 28.49
C GLU A 209 0.18 3.71 27.66
N LEU A 210 0.05 4.04 26.38
CA LEU A 210 1.14 4.29 25.43
C LEU A 210 1.24 5.78 25.12
N SER A 211 2.45 6.32 25.08
CA SER A 211 2.71 7.74 24.79
C SER A 211 4.10 7.95 24.18
N GLY A 212 4.42 9.19 23.80
CA GLY A 212 5.72 9.56 23.24
C GLY A 212 5.65 9.80 21.74
N PHE A 213 6.73 9.51 21.03
CA PHE A 213 6.89 9.82 19.61
C PHE A 213 7.32 8.58 18.83
N TRP A 214 6.61 8.23 17.76
CA TRP A 214 6.93 7.04 16.97
C TRP A 214 8.29 7.13 16.26
N SER A 215 8.81 8.35 16.10
CA SER A 215 10.12 8.63 15.49
C SER A 215 11.25 8.83 16.51
N ASP A 216 10.97 8.76 17.81
CA ASP A 216 11.93 9.04 18.89
C ASP A 216 11.66 8.08 20.07
N GLU A 217 11.41 8.58 21.26
CA GLU A 217 11.11 7.80 22.46
C GLU A 217 9.61 7.54 22.63
N MET A 218 9.25 6.28 22.80
CA MET A 218 7.92 5.81 23.18
C MET A 218 7.96 5.25 24.60
N PHE A 219 6.89 5.46 25.35
CA PHE A 219 6.77 5.07 26.75
C PHE A 219 5.50 4.26 26.98
N ILE A 220 5.59 3.34 27.94
CA ILE A 220 4.49 2.53 28.42
C ILE A 220 4.30 2.78 29.92
N LYS A 221 3.05 2.82 30.39
CA LYS A 221 2.72 3.09 31.80
C LYS A 221 1.68 2.12 32.35
N ASN A 222 1.89 1.60 33.55
CA ASN A 222 0.92 0.81 34.34
C ASN A 222 0.97 1.24 35.81
N THR A 223 -0.20 1.33 36.48
CA THR A 223 -0.32 1.60 37.93
C THR A 223 0.60 2.72 38.45
N GLY A 224 0.71 3.81 37.70
CA GLY A 224 1.54 4.98 38.05
C GLY A 224 3.03 4.88 37.71
N HIS A 225 3.54 3.72 37.29
CA HIS A 225 4.92 3.54 36.84
C HIS A 225 5.02 3.73 35.32
N LYS A 226 5.96 4.54 34.86
CA LYS A 226 6.19 4.87 33.44
C LYS A 226 7.61 4.46 33.04
N ASP A 227 7.69 3.58 32.04
CA ASP A 227 8.95 3.05 31.51
C ASP A 227 9.16 3.48 30.05
N MET A 228 10.43 3.54 29.65
CA MET A 228 10.80 3.62 28.24
C MET A 228 10.43 2.29 27.57
N PHE A 229 9.54 2.36 26.59
CA PHE A 229 9.09 1.18 25.85
C PHE A 229 9.97 0.90 24.63
N PHE A 230 10.30 1.95 23.87
CA PHE A 230 11.09 1.84 22.66
C PHE A 230 11.76 3.17 22.34
N ASN A 231 13.01 3.13 21.89
CA ASN A 231 13.75 4.32 21.46
C ASN A 231 14.20 4.14 20.01
N ALA A 232 13.60 4.91 19.10
CA ALA A 232 13.88 4.86 17.67
C ALA A 232 15.29 5.36 17.32
N MET A 233 15.88 6.24 18.16
CA MET A 233 17.20 6.86 17.95
C MET A 233 18.35 5.88 18.17
N THR A 234 18.16 4.92 19.08
CA THR A 234 19.17 3.93 19.43
C THR A 234 18.94 2.56 18.79
N SER A 235 17.71 2.32 18.31
CA SER A 235 17.34 1.07 17.64
C SER A 235 18.06 0.91 16.30
N LYS A 236 18.63 -0.29 16.09
CA LYS A 236 19.33 -0.64 14.84
C LYS A 236 18.41 -1.46 13.94
N PRO A 237 17.91 -0.89 12.83
CA PRO A 237 17.08 -1.63 11.90
C PRO A 237 17.89 -2.66 11.11
N SER A 238 17.26 -3.78 10.78
CA SER A 238 17.86 -4.85 9.95
C SER A 238 17.47 -4.65 8.49
N SER A 239 18.46 -4.42 7.63
CA SER A 239 18.22 -4.29 6.19
C SER A 239 17.95 -5.66 5.55
N PRO A 240 16.95 -5.78 4.66
CA PRO A 240 16.76 -6.99 3.89
C PRO A 240 17.92 -7.20 2.90
N LYS A 241 18.22 -8.46 2.60
CA LYS A 241 19.03 -8.90 1.47
C LYS A 241 18.10 -9.33 0.33
N VAL A 242 18.51 -9.00 -0.89
CA VAL A 242 17.77 -9.32 -2.11
C VAL A 242 18.75 -9.98 -3.08
N ARG A 243 18.27 -10.98 -3.82
CA ARG A 243 19.07 -11.70 -4.81
C ARG A 243 19.66 -10.75 -5.87
N PRO A 244 20.83 -11.06 -6.46
CA PRO A 244 21.40 -10.27 -7.55
C PRO A 244 20.44 -10.09 -8.72
N LEU A 245 20.46 -8.93 -9.38
CA LEU A 245 19.59 -8.62 -10.54
C LEU A 245 19.69 -9.66 -11.67
N ALA A 246 20.86 -10.29 -11.83
CA ALA A 246 21.08 -11.34 -12.84
C ALA A 246 20.25 -12.61 -12.57
N GLU A 247 19.89 -12.87 -11.32
CA GLU A 247 19.11 -14.03 -10.89
C GLU A 247 17.60 -13.75 -10.81
N GLN A 248 17.19 -12.49 -10.93
CA GLN A 248 15.80 -12.07 -10.87
C GLN A 248 15.09 -12.27 -12.22
N GLU A 249 13.82 -12.68 -12.20
CA GLU A 249 12.91 -12.68 -13.34
C GLU A 249 12.56 -11.24 -13.76
N GLU A 250 12.09 -11.06 -15.00
CA GLU A 250 11.83 -9.73 -15.58
C GLU A 250 10.82 -8.88 -14.78
N ARG A 251 9.82 -9.52 -14.17
CA ARG A 251 8.78 -8.85 -13.36
C ARG A 251 9.09 -8.77 -11.87
N GLU A 252 10.31 -9.14 -11.46
CA GLU A 252 10.74 -8.88 -10.09
C GLU A 252 11.08 -7.40 -9.93
N SER A 253 10.55 -6.75 -8.88
CA SER A 253 10.53 -5.29 -8.72
C SER A 253 11.87 -4.61 -8.96
N GLN A 254 12.97 -5.15 -8.44
CA GLN A 254 14.27 -4.49 -8.59
C GLN A 254 14.81 -4.58 -10.02
N LYS A 255 14.57 -5.69 -10.73
CA LYS A 255 14.96 -5.84 -12.13
C LYS A 255 14.04 -5.04 -13.05
N LEU A 256 12.73 -5.13 -12.83
CA LEU A 256 11.71 -4.41 -13.58
C LEU A 256 11.98 -2.89 -13.57
N TRP A 257 12.25 -2.34 -12.38
CA TRP A 257 12.44 -0.90 -12.20
C TRP A 257 13.92 -0.47 -12.22
N ALA A 258 14.86 -1.34 -12.63
CA ALA A 258 16.30 -1.08 -12.54
C ALA A 258 16.71 0.19 -13.30
N SER A 259 16.26 0.35 -14.55
CA SER A 259 16.58 1.50 -15.40
C SER A 259 15.99 2.80 -14.84
N THR A 260 14.71 2.79 -14.46
CA THR A 260 14.06 3.93 -13.80
C THR A 260 14.78 4.32 -12.51
N ALA A 261 15.10 3.35 -11.65
CA ALA A 261 15.78 3.60 -10.38
C ALA A 261 17.20 4.14 -10.58
N LYS A 262 17.93 3.68 -11.60
CA LYS A 262 19.24 4.21 -11.98
C LYS A 262 19.13 5.69 -12.39
N ALA A 263 18.21 6.01 -13.31
CA ALA A 263 18.00 7.38 -13.77
C ALA A 263 17.58 8.32 -12.62
N VAL A 264 16.72 7.87 -11.70
CA VAL A 264 16.34 8.63 -10.50
C VAL A 264 17.54 8.91 -9.59
N LYS A 265 18.45 7.93 -9.41
CA LYS A 265 19.68 8.12 -8.62
C LYS A 265 20.64 9.10 -9.28
N GLU A 266 20.73 9.08 -10.61
CA GLU A 266 21.53 9.99 -11.43
C GLU A 266 20.88 11.38 -11.60
N ARG A 267 19.67 11.58 -11.04
CA ARG A 267 18.86 12.80 -11.19
C ARG A 267 18.54 13.15 -12.66
N ASN A 268 18.52 12.14 -13.54
CA ASN A 268 18.08 12.29 -14.92
C ASN A 268 16.56 12.07 -14.99
N HIS A 269 15.81 13.16 -14.82
CA HIS A 269 14.36 13.12 -14.72
C HIS A 269 13.65 12.77 -16.03
N GLU A 270 14.24 13.14 -17.17
CA GLU A 270 13.74 12.79 -18.51
C GLU A 270 13.83 11.28 -18.71
N VAL A 271 15.02 10.70 -18.56
CA VAL A 271 15.21 9.25 -18.71
C VAL A 271 14.41 8.46 -17.68
N ALA A 272 14.30 8.96 -16.44
CA ALA A 272 13.46 8.31 -15.43
C ALA A 272 11.99 8.26 -15.85
N SER A 273 11.47 9.34 -16.46
CA SER A 273 10.10 9.43 -16.94
C SER A 273 9.87 8.55 -18.15
N ASP A 274 10.81 8.50 -19.09
CA ASP A 274 10.73 7.66 -20.28
C ASP A 274 10.74 6.17 -19.92
N GLU A 275 11.70 5.73 -19.09
CA GLU A 275 11.79 4.33 -18.65
C GLU A 275 10.56 3.90 -17.85
N LYS A 276 10.04 4.80 -17.00
CA LYS A 276 8.78 4.56 -16.27
C LYS A 276 7.60 4.43 -17.23
N THR A 277 7.51 5.29 -18.24
CA THR A 277 6.41 5.32 -19.20
C THR A 277 6.38 4.03 -20.03
N LYS A 278 7.54 3.52 -20.48
CA LYS A 278 7.65 2.23 -21.18
C LYS A 278 7.01 1.07 -20.40
N ILE A 279 7.27 1.00 -19.09
CA ILE A 279 6.71 -0.06 -18.22
C ILE A 279 5.19 0.13 -18.06
N GLU A 280 4.72 1.37 -17.86
CA GLU A 280 3.31 1.68 -17.68
C GLU A 280 2.47 1.52 -18.96
N ASP A 281 3.04 1.81 -20.13
CA ASP A 281 2.41 1.60 -21.44
C ASP A 281 2.25 0.11 -21.74
N ARG A 282 3.31 -0.69 -21.55
CA ARG A 282 3.24 -2.15 -21.68
C ARG A 282 2.15 -2.74 -20.78
N GLN A 283 2.04 -2.26 -19.54
CA GLN A 283 0.97 -2.71 -18.63
C GLN A 283 -0.43 -2.32 -19.13
N ARG A 284 -0.60 -1.16 -19.76
CA ARG A 284 -1.87 -0.73 -20.36
C ARG A 284 -2.26 -1.61 -21.54
N GLU A 285 -1.30 -1.93 -22.41
CA GLU A 285 -1.50 -2.84 -23.55
C GLU A 285 -1.91 -4.25 -23.08
N GLU A 286 -1.20 -4.80 -22.10
CA GLU A 286 -1.55 -6.11 -21.51
C GLU A 286 -2.92 -6.12 -20.82
N ALA A 287 -3.35 -4.99 -20.26
CA ALA A 287 -4.67 -4.86 -19.67
C ALA A 287 -5.76 -4.83 -20.75
N ALA A 288 -5.52 -4.10 -21.85
CA ALA A 288 -6.43 -4.04 -22.99
C ALA A 288 -6.57 -5.42 -23.66
N ALA A 289 -5.45 -6.13 -23.90
CA ALA A 289 -5.47 -7.47 -24.48
C ALA A 289 -6.28 -8.45 -23.62
N ARG A 290 -6.07 -8.46 -22.29
CA ARG A 290 -6.86 -9.31 -21.38
C ARG A 290 -8.35 -8.99 -21.41
N ALA A 291 -8.70 -7.71 -21.46
CA ALA A 291 -10.10 -7.30 -21.54
C ALA A 291 -10.74 -7.72 -22.87
N GLN A 292 -10.01 -7.61 -23.98
CA GLN A 292 -10.44 -8.06 -25.30
C GLN A 292 -10.66 -9.59 -25.34
N ASP A 293 -9.78 -10.35 -24.69
CA ASP A 293 -9.84 -11.81 -24.65
C ASP A 293 -10.80 -12.34 -23.56
N GLY A 294 -11.40 -11.46 -22.74
CA GLY A 294 -12.26 -11.86 -21.62
C GLY A 294 -11.54 -12.65 -20.53
N VAL A 295 -10.24 -12.43 -20.36
CA VAL A 295 -9.40 -13.19 -19.43
C VAL A 295 -9.27 -12.47 -18.09
N ASP A 296 -9.78 -13.09 -17.03
CA ASP A 296 -9.63 -12.62 -15.67
C ASP A 296 -8.19 -12.75 -15.15
N TRP A 297 -7.73 -11.71 -14.45
CA TRP A 297 -6.43 -11.74 -13.79
C TRP A 297 -6.46 -12.56 -12.50
N HIS A 298 -5.47 -13.42 -12.32
CA HIS A 298 -5.24 -14.20 -11.11
C HIS A 298 -3.78 -14.03 -10.67
N PRO A 299 -3.51 -13.75 -9.38
CA PRO A 299 -2.15 -13.72 -8.85
C PRO A 299 -1.43 -15.06 -9.05
N ARG A 300 -0.12 -15.01 -9.26
CA ARG A 300 0.73 -16.18 -9.43
C ARG A 300 1.00 -16.87 -8.10
N LEU A 301 1.39 -16.13 -7.06
CA LEU A 301 1.91 -16.68 -5.81
C LEU A 301 0.87 -16.75 -4.70
N PHE A 302 -0.28 -16.08 -4.88
CA PHE A 302 -1.33 -15.98 -3.88
C PHE A 302 -2.65 -16.57 -4.38
N ARG A 303 -3.42 -17.15 -3.46
CA ARG A 303 -4.77 -17.69 -3.70
C ARG A 303 -5.80 -16.97 -2.85
N ARG A 304 -7.06 -17.02 -3.29
CA ARG A 304 -8.19 -16.53 -2.49
C ARG A 304 -8.20 -17.21 -1.12
N VAL A 305 -8.46 -16.42 -0.08
CA VAL A 305 -8.73 -16.93 1.27
C VAL A 305 -9.99 -17.80 1.24
N ARG A 306 -9.99 -18.86 2.05
CA ARG A 306 -11.06 -19.84 2.20
C ARG A 306 -11.45 -19.98 3.68
N PRO A 307 -12.68 -20.41 3.98
CA PRO A 307 -13.03 -20.81 5.34
C PRO A 307 -12.04 -21.84 5.88
N GLY A 308 -11.48 -21.59 7.06
CA GLY A 308 -10.48 -22.45 7.69
C GLY A 308 -9.03 -22.00 7.53
N ASP A 309 -8.73 -20.99 6.70
CA ASP A 309 -7.37 -20.42 6.60
C ASP A 309 -6.93 -19.65 7.87
N GLY A 310 -7.82 -19.52 8.86
CA GLY A 310 -7.51 -18.90 10.14
C GLY A 310 -7.36 -17.37 10.10
N VAL A 311 -7.79 -16.73 9.01
CA VAL A 311 -7.80 -15.26 8.83
C VAL A 311 -9.23 -14.79 8.52
N GLY A 312 -9.50 -13.50 8.71
CA GLY A 312 -10.79 -12.89 8.43
C GLY A 312 -10.99 -12.44 6.97
N ASP A 313 -12.21 -11.98 6.68
CA ASP A 313 -12.65 -11.56 5.32
C ASP A 313 -11.96 -10.28 4.81
N ASP A 314 -11.26 -9.56 5.68
CA ASP A 314 -10.46 -8.39 5.36
C ASP A 314 -9.16 -8.73 4.63
N LEU A 315 -8.71 -9.99 4.71
CA LEU A 315 -7.61 -10.51 3.90
C LEU A 315 -8.16 -11.29 2.69
N GLU A 316 -7.92 -10.76 1.49
CA GLU A 316 -8.45 -11.33 0.24
C GLU A 316 -7.62 -12.51 -0.29
N TRP A 317 -6.30 -12.44 -0.07
CA TRP A 317 -5.32 -13.32 -0.67
C TRP A 317 -4.34 -13.82 0.40
N ILE A 318 -4.06 -15.12 0.36
CA ILE A 318 -3.06 -15.79 1.19
C ILE A 318 -2.08 -16.54 0.29
N ILE A 319 -0.87 -16.82 0.78
CA ILE A 319 0.11 -17.54 -0.02
C ILE A 319 -0.47 -18.86 -0.54
N HIS A 320 -0.28 -19.14 -1.83
CA HIS A 320 -0.91 -20.29 -2.50
C HIS A 320 -0.38 -21.61 -1.95
N THR A 321 0.95 -21.75 -1.93
CA THR A 321 1.65 -22.96 -1.46
C THR A 321 1.57 -23.05 0.06
N ARG A 322 1.12 -24.20 0.56
CA ARG A 322 1.01 -24.43 2.01
C ARG A 322 2.39 -24.57 2.63
N VAL A 323 2.65 -23.75 3.65
CA VAL A 323 3.69 -23.98 4.65
C VAL A 323 3.00 -24.50 5.91
N ASP A 324 3.38 -25.71 6.35
CA ASP A 324 2.79 -26.39 7.50
C ASP A 324 3.22 -25.67 8.79
N PRO A 325 2.28 -25.03 9.51
CA PRO A 325 2.58 -24.29 10.74
C PRO A 325 3.07 -25.19 11.89
N THR A 326 2.84 -26.50 11.81
CA THR A 326 3.22 -27.48 12.84
C THR A 326 4.54 -28.19 12.56
N ALA A 327 5.08 -28.05 11.34
CA ALA A 327 6.34 -28.64 10.92
C ALA A 327 7.55 -28.00 11.62
N SER A 328 8.71 -28.65 11.53
CA SER A 328 9.95 -28.10 12.10
C SER A 328 10.35 -26.79 11.39
N PRO A 329 11.12 -25.89 12.04
CA PRO A 329 11.65 -24.69 11.39
C PRO A 329 12.40 -24.97 10.08
N GLU A 330 13.13 -26.08 10.01
CA GLU A 330 13.86 -26.53 8.82
C GLU A 330 12.88 -26.92 7.70
N GLU A 331 11.86 -27.71 8.01
CA GLU A 331 10.83 -28.12 7.05
C GLU A 331 10.02 -26.93 6.54
N GLN A 332 9.63 -26.02 7.43
CA GLN A 332 8.98 -24.76 7.07
C GLN A 332 9.84 -23.91 6.15
N THR A 333 11.16 -23.87 6.40
CA THR A 333 12.12 -23.18 5.54
C THR A 333 12.16 -23.81 4.15
N GLN A 334 12.25 -25.14 4.05
CA GLN A 334 12.23 -25.83 2.76
C GLN A 334 10.92 -25.58 1.99
N GLN A 335 9.79 -25.64 2.68
CA GLN A 335 8.48 -25.35 2.10
C GLN A 335 8.39 -23.90 1.61
N PHE A 336 8.86 -22.92 2.39
CA PHE A 336 8.90 -21.51 1.98
C PHE A 336 9.78 -21.31 0.73
N LEU A 337 10.98 -21.89 0.72
CA LEU A 337 11.91 -21.76 -0.41
C LEU A 337 11.43 -22.55 -1.65
N SER A 338 10.45 -23.45 -1.54
CA SER A 338 9.81 -24.08 -2.69
C SER A 338 8.85 -23.16 -3.45
N ILE A 339 8.42 -22.04 -2.84
CA ILE A 339 7.40 -21.15 -3.40
C ILE A 339 7.96 -20.29 -4.54
N TYR A 340 9.07 -19.61 -4.27
CA TYR A 340 9.71 -18.69 -5.20
C TYR A 340 11.19 -18.48 -4.80
N PRO A 341 12.10 -18.17 -5.75
CA PRO A 341 13.48 -17.82 -5.45
C PRO A 341 13.62 -16.61 -4.52
N VAL A 342 14.17 -16.80 -3.32
CA VAL A 342 14.29 -15.76 -2.28
C VAL A 342 15.74 -15.52 -1.86
N VAL A 343 16.58 -16.55 -1.84
CA VAL A 343 17.99 -16.46 -1.45
C VAL A 343 18.94 -16.63 -2.64
N ASP A 344 20.16 -16.09 -2.52
CA ASP A 344 21.17 -16.11 -3.57
C ASP A 344 21.45 -17.52 -4.09
N GLY A 345 21.51 -17.68 -5.41
CA GLY A 345 21.80 -18.95 -6.07
C GLY A 345 20.69 -20.01 -5.99
N GLN A 346 19.54 -19.69 -5.38
CA GLN A 346 18.41 -20.61 -5.29
C GLN A 346 17.88 -20.96 -6.69
N LYS A 347 17.76 -22.27 -6.95
CA LYS A 347 17.09 -22.80 -8.14
C LYS A 347 15.78 -23.42 -7.70
N LEU A 348 14.73 -23.27 -8.50
CA LEU A 348 13.48 -23.96 -8.26
C LEU A 348 13.57 -25.38 -8.82
N ASP A 349 13.22 -26.37 -7.99
CA ASP A 349 13.04 -27.74 -8.46
C ASP A 349 11.70 -27.86 -9.19
N GLY A 350 11.73 -28.31 -10.45
CA GLY A 350 10.66 -28.18 -11.45
C GLY A 350 9.31 -28.88 -11.17
N GLY A 351 9.06 -29.38 -9.96
CA GLY A 351 7.80 -30.03 -9.57
C GLY A 351 6.80 -29.12 -8.84
N PHE A 352 7.25 -28.04 -8.20
CA PHE A 352 6.41 -27.12 -7.42
C PHE A 352 6.39 -25.69 -7.97
N THR A 353 7.02 -25.48 -9.12
CA THR A 353 7.08 -24.19 -9.77
C THR A 353 5.72 -23.78 -10.28
N ILE A 354 5.18 -22.67 -9.76
CA ILE A 354 4.10 -22.00 -10.43
C ILE A 354 4.71 -21.39 -11.70
N PRO A 355 4.35 -21.89 -12.91
CA PRO A 355 5.02 -21.53 -14.14
C PRO A 355 5.00 -20.00 -14.34
N PRO A 356 6.04 -19.43 -14.97
CA PRO A 356 5.98 -18.04 -15.42
C PRO A 356 4.72 -17.84 -16.25
N ARG A 357 4.05 -16.69 -16.07
CA ARG A 357 2.88 -16.38 -16.88
C ARG A 357 3.29 -16.38 -18.35
N LYS A 358 2.65 -17.22 -19.19
CA LYS A 358 2.77 -17.08 -20.63
C LYS A 358 2.27 -15.68 -20.98
N GLU A 359 3.12 -14.87 -21.61
CA GLU A 359 2.66 -13.64 -22.24
C GLU A 359 1.52 -14.00 -23.20
N ALA A 360 0.49 -13.15 -23.27
CA ALA A 360 -0.54 -13.28 -24.28
C ALA A 360 0.08 -12.96 -25.64
N ASN A 361 0.89 -13.88 -26.17
CA ASN A 361 1.29 -13.87 -27.55
C ASN A 361 0.04 -14.19 -28.35
N GLY A 362 -0.41 -13.25 -29.18
CA GLY A 362 -1.58 -13.35 -30.05
C GLY A 362 -1.46 -14.42 -31.14
N GLN A 363 -1.26 -15.68 -30.76
CA GLN A 363 -1.43 -16.84 -31.61
C GLN A 363 -2.19 -17.90 -30.80
N ALA A 364 -3.51 -17.90 -30.96
CA ALA A 364 -4.32 -19.03 -30.57
C ALA A 364 -3.84 -20.28 -31.32
N GLU A 365 -3.26 -21.24 -30.60
CA GLU A 365 -3.07 -22.59 -31.10
C GLU A 365 -4.45 -23.19 -31.38
N LYS A 366 -4.77 -23.36 -32.67
CA LYS A 366 -5.91 -24.18 -33.10
C LYS A 366 -5.62 -25.64 -32.81
N ASN A 367 -5.93 -26.09 -31.60
CA ASN A 367 -6.06 -27.51 -31.32
C ASN A 367 -7.43 -27.98 -31.82
N GLY A 368 -7.43 -28.54 -33.03
CA GLY A 368 -8.53 -29.33 -33.53
C GLY A 368 -8.63 -30.62 -32.73
N VAL A 369 -9.75 -30.82 -32.04
CA VAL A 369 -10.17 -32.12 -31.52
C VAL A 369 -11.55 -32.40 -32.09
N ALA A 370 -11.60 -33.47 -32.88
CA ALA A 370 -12.81 -34.05 -33.42
C ALA A 370 -13.49 -34.97 -32.38
N GLY A 371 -14.83 -35.04 -32.43
CA GLY A 371 -15.69 -35.95 -31.64
C GLY A 371 -16.27 -35.26 -30.41
N ASP A 372 -17.56 -35.30 -30.08
CA ASP A 372 -18.68 -36.08 -30.61
C ASP A 372 -19.99 -35.30 -30.42
N LEU A 373 -20.91 -35.47 -31.36
CA LEU A 373 -22.27 -34.95 -31.31
C LEU A 373 -23.09 -35.61 -30.21
N ILE A 374 -23.76 -34.82 -29.37
CA ILE A 374 -25.05 -35.21 -28.80
C ILE A 374 -26.07 -34.13 -29.17
N ASP A 375 -27.00 -34.56 -30.01
CA ASP A 375 -28.21 -33.90 -30.47
C ASP A 375 -29.27 -33.92 -29.35
N ILE A 376 -29.73 -32.74 -28.94
CA ILE A 376 -31.08 -32.55 -28.38
C ILE A 376 -31.69 -31.34 -29.09
N GLY A 377 -32.40 -31.62 -30.18
CA GLY A 377 -33.27 -30.68 -30.86
C GLY A 377 -34.44 -30.18 -30.00
N GLY A 378 -34.84 -28.94 -30.29
CA GLY A 378 -36.02 -28.27 -29.78
C GLY A 378 -36.20 -26.92 -30.49
N ASP A 379 -36.80 -26.96 -31.67
CA ASP A 379 -37.07 -25.84 -32.58
C ASP A 379 -37.85 -24.67 -31.96
N VAL A 380 -37.34 -23.45 -32.13
CA VAL A 380 -38.14 -22.22 -32.30
C VAL A 380 -37.36 -21.26 -33.24
N PRO A 381 -37.95 -20.67 -34.30
CA PRO A 381 -37.23 -19.85 -35.28
C PRO A 381 -36.92 -18.42 -34.77
N PRO A 382 -35.92 -17.73 -35.36
CA PRO A 382 -35.43 -16.45 -34.87
C PRO A 382 -36.28 -15.26 -35.37
N THR A 383 -36.73 -14.40 -34.46
CA THR A 383 -37.21 -13.05 -34.77
C THR A 383 -36.04 -12.06 -34.79
N GLN A 384 -35.96 -11.28 -35.87
CA GLN A 384 -35.02 -10.17 -36.07
C GLN A 384 -35.17 -9.03 -35.05
N PRO A 385 -34.17 -8.14 -34.89
CA PRO A 385 -34.07 -7.21 -33.78
C PRO A 385 -34.97 -5.99 -33.96
N VAL A 386 -35.74 -5.66 -32.93
CA VAL A 386 -36.43 -4.37 -32.80
C VAL A 386 -35.44 -3.36 -32.21
N THR A 387 -35.05 -2.38 -33.01
CA THR A 387 -34.32 -1.18 -32.59
C THR A 387 -35.18 -0.34 -31.66
N ASN A 388 -34.84 -0.27 -30.38
CA ASN A 388 -35.45 0.68 -29.43
C ASN A 388 -34.47 1.82 -29.12
N ASN A 389 -34.74 2.97 -29.74
CA ASN A 389 -33.96 4.20 -29.72
C ASN A 389 -34.24 5.13 -28.51
N ASN A 390 -34.63 4.58 -27.34
CA ASN A 390 -35.15 5.40 -26.22
C ASN A 390 -34.35 5.36 -24.91
N LYS A 391 -33.09 4.89 -24.90
CA LYS A 391 -32.26 4.90 -23.67
C LYS A 391 -31.41 6.16 -23.47
N SER A 392 -31.26 7.02 -24.47
CA SER A 392 -30.48 8.26 -24.36
C SER A 392 -31.23 9.36 -23.61
N THR A 393 -32.55 9.44 -23.77
CA THR A 393 -33.36 10.54 -23.23
C THR A 393 -33.61 10.41 -21.72
N GLU A 394 -33.62 9.20 -21.16
CA GLU A 394 -33.76 8.97 -19.70
C GLU A 394 -32.50 9.36 -18.92
N ILE A 395 -31.32 9.14 -19.51
CA ILE A 395 -30.03 9.48 -18.89
C ILE A 395 -29.79 11.00 -18.91
N GLU A 396 -30.16 11.68 -20.00
CA GLU A 396 -30.10 13.15 -20.09
C GLU A 396 -31.09 13.84 -19.13
N ASN A 397 -32.29 13.27 -18.93
CA ASN A 397 -33.25 13.80 -17.96
C ASN A 397 -32.80 13.62 -16.49
N LEU A 398 -32.09 12.53 -16.18
CA LEU A 398 -31.51 12.29 -14.85
C LEU A 398 -30.36 13.26 -14.54
N LEU A 399 -29.49 13.53 -15.52
CA LEU A 399 -28.35 14.46 -15.37
C LEU A 399 -28.79 15.92 -15.21
N ASN A 400 -29.91 16.31 -15.85
CA ASN A 400 -30.49 17.65 -15.69
C ASN A 400 -31.25 17.84 -14.36
N SER A 401 -31.56 16.76 -13.63
CA SER A 401 -32.32 16.84 -12.37
C SER A 401 -31.46 17.09 -11.13
N THR A 402 -30.13 17.01 -11.24
CA THR A 402 -29.19 17.19 -10.11
C THR A 402 -28.55 18.58 -10.02
N GLY A 403 -28.99 19.54 -10.83
CA GLY A 403 -28.49 20.91 -10.81
C GLY A 403 -29.51 21.92 -10.28
N LYS A 404 -29.59 22.11 -8.95
CA LYS A 404 -30.15 23.33 -8.36
C LYS A 404 -29.26 23.81 -7.21
N PRO A 405 -28.85 25.10 -7.19
CA PRO A 405 -28.15 25.67 -6.05
C PRO A 405 -29.11 25.80 -4.86
N ALA A 406 -28.63 25.53 -3.65
CA ALA A 406 -29.37 25.85 -2.44
C ALA A 406 -29.42 27.38 -2.27
N GLU A 407 -30.62 27.97 -2.38
CA GLU A 407 -30.88 29.34 -1.94
C GLU A 407 -31.12 29.34 -0.42
N GLY A 408 -30.31 30.12 0.31
CA GLY A 408 -30.46 30.36 1.74
C GLY A 408 -29.20 30.96 2.34
N ALA A 409 -29.33 32.00 3.18
CA ALA A 409 -28.19 32.66 3.82
C ALA A 409 -27.44 31.68 4.73
N LEU A 410 -26.11 31.59 4.53
CA LEU A 410 -25.20 30.87 5.42
C LEU A 410 -25.26 31.51 6.82
N ILE A 411 -25.61 30.71 7.81
CA ILE A 411 -25.57 31.09 9.23
C ILE A 411 -24.12 31.36 9.60
N ASP A 412 -23.83 32.61 9.97
CA ASP A 412 -22.52 33.05 10.43
C ASP A 412 -22.34 32.68 11.91
N PHE A 413 -21.55 31.63 12.17
CA PHE A 413 -21.23 31.16 13.52
C PHE A 413 -20.13 32.00 14.21
N THR A 414 -19.71 33.14 13.65
CA THR A 414 -18.68 33.99 14.29
C THR A 414 -19.22 34.98 15.33
N GLU A 415 -20.54 35.18 15.45
CA GLU A 415 -21.11 36.09 16.45
C GLU A 415 -21.48 35.44 17.80
N ASP A 416 -21.70 34.12 17.86
CA ASP A 416 -22.11 33.44 19.11
C ASP A 416 -20.96 33.06 20.05
N MET A 417 -19.70 33.27 19.65
CA MET A 417 -18.52 33.05 20.51
C MET A 417 -17.99 34.31 21.22
N LYS A 418 -18.69 35.45 21.14
CA LYS A 418 -18.30 36.70 21.81
C LYS A 418 -19.08 37.05 23.08
N LYS A 419 -19.95 36.17 23.59
CA LYS A 419 -20.78 36.49 24.75
C LYS A 419 -20.35 35.92 26.11
N ASP A 420 -19.31 35.09 26.19
CA ASP A 420 -18.86 34.54 27.48
C ASP A 420 -17.33 34.65 27.69
N SER A 421 -16.82 35.89 27.75
CA SER A 421 -15.50 36.17 28.34
C SER A 421 -15.65 37.11 29.55
N PRO A 422 -15.13 36.76 30.74
CA PRO A 422 -15.12 37.65 31.89
C PRO A 422 -14.20 38.86 31.63
N ALA A 423 -14.61 40.03 32.14
CA ALA A 423 -13.88 41.28 32.03
C ALA A 423 -12.51 41.23 32.70
N ASP A 424 -11.52 41.82 32.02
CA ASP A 424 -10.21 42.20 32.57
C ASP A 424 -10.37 43.04 33.85
N GLY A 425 -9.68 42.63 34.90
CA GLY A 425 -9.59 43.35 36.17
C GLY A 425 -8.20 43.21 36.79
N ASP A 426 -7.42 44.28 36.62
CA ASP A 426 -6.32 44.81 37.43
C ASP A 426 -5.18 43.89 37.95
N LYS A 427 -3.98 44.20 37.42
CA LYS A 427 -2.67 44.04 38.07
C LYS A 427 -2.59 44.82 39.39
N PRO A 428 -1.76 44.40 40.37
CA PRO A 428 -0.30 44.50 40.26
C PRO A 428 0.41 43.20 39.90
#